data_AF-I5C3R6-F1
#
_entry.id   AF-I5C3R6-F1
#
_cell.length_a   1.000
_cell.length_b   1.000
_cell.length_c   1.000
_cell.angle_alpha   90.00
_cell.angle_beta   90.00
_cell.angle_gamma   90.00
#
_symmetry.space_group_name_H-M   'P 1'
#
loop_
_entity.id
_entity.type
_entity.pdbx_description
1 polymer ?
#
loop_
_entity_poly.entity_id
_entity_poly.type
_entity_poly.pdbx_seq_one_letter_code
_entity_poly.pdbx_strand_id
1 'polypeptide(L)'
;MHKTPFLLFALLLSFYLGSACSSSSENTRTLSVLAAAEETLAGFPLAVSVNINGKHAQREQINQILQSEPLQRFSPLLTFENMYQEGEEGARQLVLSLSYRFLVEDMGDIEQITKALEAAEGLTTYVNSSGVFVPAEARAELQERLFLEAVQKGEAQIARLAEGQNLRYRILSTEEIEDSFQGNGFSIEGITYSGKTQARVKVTAALY
;
A
#
# COMPACT_ATOMS: atom_id res chain seq x y z
N MET A 1 25.25 43.14 63.46
CA MET A 1 25.84 41.95 62.79
C MET A 1 25.35 40.70 63.52
N HIS A 2 24.33 40.02 63.00
CA HIS A 2 24.06 38.62 63.34
C HIS A 2 23.55 37.94 62.08
N LYS A 3 24.39 37.05 61.53
CA LYS A 3 24.08 36.17 60.40
C LYS A 3 23.43 34.90 60.94
N THR A 4 22.65 34.26 60.06
CA THR A 4 22.05 32.90 60.12
C THR A 4 20.61 32.85 60.66
N PRO A 5 19.68 32.47 59.75
CA PRO A 5 19.10 31.14 59.86
C PRO A 5 18.95 30.49 58.46
N PHE A 6 20.06 30.04 57.87
CA PHE A 6 20.02 29.24 56.63
C PHE A 6 20.13 27.72 56.91
N LEU A 7 20.26 27.34 58.19
CA LEU A 7 20.58 25.97 58.60
C LEU A 7 19.36 25.15 59.01
N LEU A 8 18.18 25.76 59.15
CA LEU A 8 16.94 25.08 59.55
C LEU A 8 16.08 24.62 58.37
N PHE A 9 16.36 25.08 57.14
CA PHE A 9 15.63 24.66 55.95
C PHE A 9 16.23 23.41 55.28
N ALA A 10 17.49 23.08 55.57
CA ALA A 10 18.18 21.93 54.98
C ALA A 10 17.87 20.59 55.68
N LEU A 11 17.24 20.61 56.86
CA LEU A 11 16.96 19.41 57.67
C LEU A 11 15.53 18.87 57.49
N LEU A 12 14.66 19.58 56.78
CA LEU A 12 13.29 19.13 56.45
C LEU A 12 13.17 18.53 55.05
N LEU A 13 14.20 18.62 54.20
CA LEU A 13 14.19 18.01 52.86
C LEU A 13 14.62 16.53 52.85
N SER A 14 15.20 16.02 53.95
CA SER A 14 15.74 14.66 54.04
C SER A 14 14.77 13.62 54.58
N PHE A 15 13.51 13.99 54.89
CA PHE A 15 12.49 13.04 55.37
C PHE A 15 11.41 12.65 54.34
N TYR A 16 11.50 13.13 53.10
CA TYR A 16 10.63 12.67 51.99
C TYR A 16 11.27 11.61 51.07
N LEU A 17 12.50 11.17 51.36
CA LEU A 17 13.16 10.06 50.64
C LEU A 17 12.93 8.69 51.33
N GLY A 18 12.07 8.64 52.34
CA GLY A 18 11.78 7.45 53.16
C GLY A 18 10.51 6.69 52.79
N SER A 19 10.17 6.58 51.51
CA SER A 19 9.26 5.53 51.01
C SER A 19 9.83 4.95 49.72
N ALA A 20 11.03 4.37 49.84
CA ALA A 20 11.40 3.22 49.03
C ALA A 20 10.43 2.08 49.38
N CYS A 21 9.24 2.13 48.78
CA CYS A 21 8.46 0.92 48.58
C CYS A 21 9.35 0.05 47.70
N SER A 22 9.88 -1.00 48.30
CA SER A 22 10.55 -2.11 47.64
C SER A 22 9.59 -2.69 46.60
N SER A 23 9.52 -2.09 45.40
CA SER A 23 9.09 -2.81 44.23
C SER A 23 10.19 -3.81 43.95
N SER A 24 10.03 -5.03 44.47
CA SER A 24 10.63 -6.18 43.82
C SER A 24 10.39 -5.99 42.33
N SER A 25 11.44 -5.92 41.52
CA SER A 25 11.27 -6.00 40.08
C SER A 25 10.70 -7.40 39.83
N GLU A 26 9.37 -7.53 39.88
CA GLU A 26 8.70 -8.57 39.15
C GLU A 26 9.28 -8.46 37.75
N ASN A 27 10.02 -9.49 37.34
CA ASN A 27 10.56 -9.62 36.00
C ASN A 27 9.36 -9.49 35.05
N THR A 28 9.06 -8.27 34.62
CA THR A 28 7.95 -7.98 33.73
C THR A 28 8.36 -8.59 32.41
N ARG A 29 7.86 -9.80 32.14
CA ARG A 29 8.22 -10.54 30.93
C ARG A 29 7.52 -9.85 29.77
N THR A 30 8.27 -9.47 28.75
CA THR A 30 7.69 -8.92 27.53
C THR A 30 7.45 -10.04 26.53
N LEU A 31 6.27 -10.04 25.90
CA LEU A 31 5.92 -10.91 24.79
C LEU A 31 5.66 -10.05 23.57
N SER A 32 6.22 -10.42 22.43
CA SER A 32 5.92 -9.78 21.14
C SER A 32 5.39 -10.83 20.17
N VAL A 33 4.32 -10.49 19.46
CA VAL A 33 3.72 -11.33 18.42
C VAL A 33 3.65 -10.56 17.12
N LEU A 34 3.78 -11.27 16.00
CA LEU A 34 3.53 -10.74 14.67
C LEU A 34 2.17 -11.22 14.21
N ALA A 35 1.32 -10.29 13.81
CA ALA A 35 0.01 -10.58 13.25
C ALA A 35 -0.13 -9.95 11.87
N ALA A 36 -0.98 -10.54 11.04
CA ALA A 36 -1.25 -10.06 9.70
C ALA A 36 -2.75 -10.15 9.39
N ALA A 37 -3.24 -9.20 8.62
CA ALA A 37 -4.53 -9.25 7.95
C ALA A 37 -4.31 -9.12 6.45
N GLU A 38 -5.07 -9.86 5.66
CA GLU A 38 -4.97 -9.92 4.21
C GLU A 38 -6.37 -9.90 3.62
N GLU A 39 -6.52 -9.23 2.49
CA GLU A 39 -7.75 -9.21 1.71
C GLU A 39 -7.48 -9.33 0.22
N THR A 40 -8.33 -10.13 -0.45
CA THR A 40 -8.40 -10.19 -1.91
C THR A 40 -9.07 -8.93 -2.45
N LEU A 41 -8.50 -8.33 -3.49
CA LEU A 41 -9.05 -7.12 -4.13
C LEU A 41 -10.19 -7.45 -5.11
N ALA A 42 -11.04 -8.41 -4.75
CA ALA A 42 -12.20 -8.78 -5.54
C ALA A 42 -13.20 -7.61 -5.58
N GLY A 43 -13.73 -7.31 -6.77
CA GLY A 43 -14.67 -6.19 -6.98
C GLY A 43 -14.01 -4.86 -7.35
N PHE A 44 -12.68 -4.78 -7.35
CA PHE A 44 -11.96 -3.67 -7.98
C PHE A 44 -11.70 -3.97 -9.47
N PRO A 45 -11.71 -2.94 -10.35
CA PRO A 45 -11.47 -3.13 -11.77
C PRO A 45 -10.02 -3.54 -12.05
N LEU A 46 -9.83 -4.30 -13.12
CA LEU A 46 -8.51 -4.60 -13.66
C LEU A 46 -7.97 -3.40 -14.44
N ALA A 47 -6.71 -3.07 -14.21
CA ALA A 47 -5.98 -2.10 -15.02
C ALA A 47 -5.34 -2.82 -16.21
N VAL A 48 -5.67 -2.37 -17.42
CA VAL A 48 -5.07 -2.86 -18.66
C VAL A 48 -4.26 -1.72 -19.27
N SER A 49 -2.99 -1.97 -19.53
CA SER A 49 -2.11 -1.06 -20.24
C SER A 49 -2.11 -1.40 -21.72
N VAL A 50 -2.39 -0.42 -22.57
CA VAL A 50 -2.39 -0.54 -24.01
C VAL A 50 -1.35 0.43 -24.56
N ASN A 51 -0.34 -0.11 -25.23
CA ASN A 51 0.62 0.69 -25.99
C ASN A 51 0.23 0.71 -27.46
N ILE A 52 0.15 1.90 -28.04
CA ILE A 52 -0.16 2.12 -29.45
C ILE A 52 1.03 2.83 -30.08
N ASN A 53 1.66 2.15 -31.03
CA ASN A 53 2.76 2.68 -31.82
C ASN A 53 2.27 3.04 -33.23
N GLY A 54 2.61 4.24 -33.67
CA GLY A 54 2.24 4.74 -35.00
C GLY A 54 3.12 5.90 -35.44
N LYS A 55 2.76 6.55 -36.54
CA LYS A 55 3.39 7.80 -36.99
C LYS A 55 2.75 8.98 -36.27
N HIS A 56 3.50 10.07 -36.10
CA HIS A 56 2.96 11.30 -35.51
C HIS A 56 1.68 11.80 -36.24
N ALA A 57 1.63 11.66 -37.57
CA ALA A 57 0.45 12.01 -38.37
C ALA A 57 -0.82 11.19 -38.05
N GLN A 58 -0.68 10.01 -37.43
CA GLN A 58 -1.80 9.15 -37.06
C GLN A 58 -2.36 9.47 -35.66
N ARG A 59 -1.81 10.46 -34.94
CA ARG A 59 -2.28 10.82 -33.59
C ARG A 59 -3.79 11.08 -33.53
N GLU A 60 -4.30 11.84 -34.49
CA GLU A 60 -5.72 12.19 -34.54
C GLU A 60 -6.60 10.95 -34.81
N GLN A 61 -6.15 10.07 -35.70
CA GLN A 61 -6.80 8.78 -35.96
C GLN A 61 -6.84 7.92 -34.68
N ILE A 62 -5.73 7.84 -33.94
CA ILE A 62 -5.65 7.09 -32.68
C ILE A 62 -6.67 7.66 -31.66
N ASN A 63 -6.72 8.98 -31.51
CA ASN A 63 -7.68 9.62 -30.61
C ASN A 63 -9.13 9.34 -31.03
N GLN A 64 -9.43 9.37 -32.32
CA GLN A 64 -10.77 9.06 -32.84
C GLN A 64 -11.18 7.62 -32.54
N ILE A 65 -10.26 6.66 -32.71
CA ILE A 65 -10.50 5.25 -32.36
C ILE A 65 -10.80 5.11 -30.86
N LEU A 66 -10.00 5.74 -29.99
CA LEU A 66 -10.18 5.67 -28.54
C LEU A 66 -11.47 6.34 -28.05
N GLN A 67 -11.96 7.35 -28.78
CA GLN A 67 -13.23 8.03 -28.51
C GLN A 67 -14.43 7.35 -29.18
N SER A 68 -14.22 6.26 -29.91
CA SER A 68 -15.28 5.50 -30.56
C SER A 68 -15.72 4.30 -29.72
N GLU A 69 -16.96 3.82 -29.93
CA GLU A 69 -17.41 2.55 -29.37
C GLU A 69 -16.66 1.38 -30.02
N PRO A 70 -16.24 0.34 -29.25
CA PRO A 70 -16.55 0.11 -27.83
C PRO A 70 -15.52 0.72 -26.86
N LEU A 71 -14.48 1.41 -27.33
CA LEU A 71 -13.35 1.82 -26.50
C LEU A 71 -13.67 2.97 -25.54
N GLN A 72 -14.55 3.89 -25.94
CA GLN A 72 -14.93 5.05 -25.14
C GLN A 72 -15.51 4.67 -23.77
N ARG A 73 -16.28 3.57 -23.70
CA ARG A 73 -16.94 3.11 -22.47
C ARG A 73 -15.95 2.75 -21.34
N PHE A 74 -14.71 2.43 -21.70
CA PHE A 74 -13.65 2.08 -20.76
C PHE A 74 -12.84 3.29 -20.28
N SER A 75 -13.20 4.50 -20.71
CA SER A 75 -12.58 5.76 -20.30
C SER A 75 -11.04 5.72 -20.38
N PRO A 76 -10.45 5.50 -21.58
CA PRO A 76 -9.00 5.36 -21.73
C PRO A 76 -8.26 6.59 -21.22
N LEU A 77 -7.31 6.37 -20.32
CA LEU A 77 -6.48 7.42 -19.73
C LEU A 77 -5.08 7.37 -20.34
N LEU A 78 -4.63 8.43 -21.01
CA LEU A 78 -3.24 8.55 -21.45
C LEU A 78 -2.32 8.59 -20.23
N THR A 79 -1.43 7.61 -20.11
CA THR A 79 -0.45 7.52 -19.02
C THR A 79 0.95 7.94 -19.45
N PHE A 80 1.28 7.75 -20.73
CA PHE A 80 2.59 8.08 -21.25
C PHE A 80 2.54 8.41 -22.75
N GLU A 81 3.35 9.37 -23.16
CA GLU A 81 3.56 9.75 -24.56
C GLU A 81 5.05 9.92 -24.81
N ASN A 82 5.57 9.27 -25.85
CA ASN A 82 6.95 9.37 -26.24
C ASN A 82 7.12 9.31 -27.76
N MET A 83 8.21 9.90 -28.24
CA MET A 83 8.66 9.76 -29.62
C MET A 83 10.08 9.22 -29.65
N TYR A 84 10.31 8.17 -30.44
CA TYR A 84 11.63 7.59 -30.61
C TYR A 84 11.93 7.26 -32.07
N GLN A 85 13.21 7.04 -32.37
CA GLN A 85 13.64 6.56 -33.68
C GLN A 85 13.77 5.03 -33.64
N GLU A 86 13.15 4.35 -34.59
CA GLU A 86 13.23 2.91 -34.76
C GLU A 86 13.83 2.56 -36.12
N GLY A 87 14.68 1.53 -36.17
CA GLY A 87 15.34 1.07 -37.40
C GLY A 87 16.87 1.27 -37.41
N GLU A 88 17.51 0.71 -38.42
CA GLU A 88 18.96 0.78 -38.61
C GLU A 88 19.44 2.17 -39.09
N GLU A 89 20.75 2.41 -38.99
CA GLU A 89 21.38 3.64 -39.48
C GLU A 89 21.09 3.86 -40.98
N GLY A 90 20.41 4.97 -41.31
CA GLY A 90 19.98 5.29 -42.68
C GLY A 90 18.52 4.94 -43.02
N ALA A 91 17.83 4.15 -42.20
CA ALA A 91 16.42 3.79 -42.38
C ALA A 91 15.53 4.13 -41.16
N ARG A 92 16.02 5.01 -40.28
CA ARG A 92 15.31 5.37 -39.03
C ARG A 92 13.97 6.04 -39.32
N GLN A 93 12.91 5.49 -38.74
CA GLN A 93 11.58 6.07 -38.72
C GLN A 93 11.30 6.69 -37.34
N LEU A 94 10.66 7.86 -37.32
CA LEU A 94 10.07 8.40 -36.09
C LEU A 94 8.79 7.65 -35.75
N VAL A 95 8.74 7.09 -34.55
CA VAL A 95 7.59 6.37 -33.99
C VAL A 95 7.03 7.18 -32.82
N LEU A 96 5.74 7.46 -32.89
CA LEU A 96 4.93 7.95 -31.79
C LEU A 96 4.44 6.73 -30.99
N SER A 97 4.71 6.70 -29.70
CA SER A 97 4.27 5.67 -28.77
C SER A 97 3.39 6.30 -27.70
N LEU A 98 2.15 5.82 -27.61
CA LEU A 98 1.15 6.27 -26.66
C LEU A 98 0.75 5.10 -25.76
N SER A 99 0.87 5.27 -24.45
CA SER A 99 0.39 4.31 -23.47
C SER A 99 -0.91 4.80 -22.86
N TYR A 100 -1.93 3.96 -22.91
CA TYR A 100 -3.23 4.20 -22.31
C TYR A 100 -3.52 3.16 -21.25
N ARG A 101 -4.17 3.58 -20.18
CA ARG A 101 -4.76 2.69 -19.18
C ARG A 101 -6.26 2.60 -19.38
N PHE A 102 -6.75 1.37 -19.43
CA PHE A 102 -8.16 1.02 -19.44
C PHE A 102 -8.50 0.38 -18.09
N LEU A 103 -9.70 0.67 -17.58
CA LEU A 103 -10.25 -0.04 -16.43
C LEU A 103 -11.34 -0.98 -16.94
N VAL A 104 -11.21 -2.26 -16.62
CA VAL A 104 -12.11 -3.32 -17.12
C VAL A 104 -12.62 -4.18 -15.97
N GLU A 105 -13.80 -4.78 -16.13
CA GLU A 105 -14.40 -5.61 -15.10
C GLU A 105 -13.96 -7.07 -15.22
N ASP A 106 -13.79 -7.55 -16.44
CA ASP A 106 -13.44 -8.95 -16.72
C ASP A 106 -12.53 -9.13 -17.95
N MET A 107 -12.21 -10.39 -18.25
CA MET A 107 -11.36 -10.76 -19.38
C MET A 107 -12.05 -10.57 -20.74
N GLY A 108 -13.38 -10.58 -20.79
CA GLY A 108 -14.16 -10.35 -22.01
C GLY A 108 -14.07 -8.90 -22.47
N ASP A 109 -13.96 -7.95 -21.55
CA ASP A 109 -13.66 -6.56 -21.85
C ASP A 109 -12.27 -6.39 -22.50
N ILE A 110 -11.26 -7.13 -22.04
CA ILE A 110 -9.90 -7.13 -22.65
C ILE A 110 -9.97 -7.63 -24.09
N GLU A 111 -10.74 -8.67 -24.36
CA GLU A 111 -10.96 -9.18 -25.71
C GLU A 111 -11.63 -8.13 -26.60
N GLN A 112 -12.61 -7.39 -26.07
CA GLN A 112 -13.28 -6.31 -26.82
C GLN A 112 -12.33 -5.17 -27.15
N ILE A 113 -11.49 -4.75 -26.19
CA ILE A 113 -10.44 -3.74 -26.42
C ILE A 113 -9.50 -4.21 -27.52
N THR A 114 -9.03 -5.45 -27.43
CA THR A 114 -8.09 -6.04 -28.39
C THR A 114 -8.69 -6.05 -29.81
N LYS A 115 -9.91 -6.55 -29.98
CA LYS A 115 -10.61 -6.58 -31.27
C LYS A 115 -10.83 -5.19 -31.86
N ALA A 116 -11.20 -4.21 -31.03
CA ALA A 116 -11.43 -2.84 -31.49
C ALA A 116 -10.13 -2.17 -31.97
N LEU A 117 -9.01 -2.46 -31.32
CA LEU A 117 -7.68 -1.96 -31.71
C LEU A 117 -7.11 -2.68 -32.94
N GLU A 118 -7.36 -3.97 -33.09
CA GLU A 118 -6.96 -4.75 -34.28
C GLU A 118 -7.66 -4.28 -35.56
N ALA A 119 -8.87 -3.74 -35.45
CA ALA A 119 -9.60 -3.17 -36.58
C ALA A 119 -8.95 -1.87 -37.11
N ALA A 120 -8.03 -1.26 -36.37
CA ALA A 120 -7.32 -0.06 -36.79
C ALA A 120 -6.11 -0.39 -37.65
N GLU A 121 -6.31 -0.44 -38.97
CA GLU A 121 -5.24 -0.72 -39.92
C GLU A 121 -4.03 0.22 -39.78
N GLY A 122 -2.83 -0.35 -39.81
CA GLY A 122 -1.57 0.40 -39.82
C GLY A 122 -1.11 0.96 -38.46
N LEU A 123 -1.69 0.47 -37.36
CA LEU A 123 -1.21 0.71 -36.00
C LEU A 123 -0.65 -0.59 -35.40
N THR A 124 0.45 -0.49 -34.66
CA THR A 124 0.95 -1.62 -33.87
C THR A 124 0.49 -1.42 -32.43
N THR A 125 -0.26 -2.38 -31.89
CA THR A 125 -0.82 -2.30 -30.55
C THR A 125 -0.33 -3.44 -29.66
N TYR A 126 -0.10 -3.16 -28.38
CA TYR A 126 0.28 -4.13 -27.37
C TYR A 126 -0.61 -3.96 -26.16
N VAL A 127 -1.33 -5.03 -25.80
CA VAL A 127 -2.23 -5.05 -24.63
C VAL A 127 -1.57 -5.87 -23.53
N ASN A 128 -1.43 -5.29 -22.34
CA ASN A 128 -0.85 -5.94 -21.17
C ASN A 128 -1.76 -5.75 -19.95
N SER A 129 -2.21 -6.85 -19.34
CA SER A 129 -2.93 -6.80 -18.07
C SER A 129 -1.96 -6.42 -16.95
N SER A 130 -2.24 -5.31 -16.29
CA SER A 130 -1.32 -4.66 -15.36
C SER A 130 -1.71 -4.85 -13.90
N GLY A 131 -2.75 -5.62 -13.57
CA GLY A 131 -3.15 -5.91 -12.18
C GLY A 131 -4.48 -5.25 -11.81
N VAL A 132 -4.73 -5.06 -10.51
CA VAL A 132 -5.98 -4.51 -9.97
C VAL A 132 -5.80 -3.02 -9.66
N PHE A 133 -6.73 -2.18 -10.08
CA PHE A 133 -6.73 -0.76 -9.78
C PHE A 133 -7.53 -0.46 -8.51
N VAL A 134 -6.87 0.15 -7.53
CA VAL A 134 -7.49 0.61 -6.29
C VAL A 134 -7.34 2.13 -6.18
N PRO A 135 -8.46 2.89 -6.21
CA PRO A 135 -8.43 4.33 -6.08
C PRO A 135 -7.88 4.74 -4.70
N ALA A 136 -7.32 5.96 -4.63
CA ALA A 136 -6.61 6.43 -3.44
C ALA A 136 -7.46 6.43 -2.16
N GLU A 137 -8.75 6.76 -2.27
CA GLU A 137 -9.68 6.76 -1.13
C GLU A 137 -9.90 5.35 -0.60
N ALA A 138 -10.29 4.41 -1.46
CA ALA A 138 -10.47 3.01 -1.08
C ALA A 138 -9.18 2.38 -0.54
N ARG A 139 -8.02 2.80 -1.07
CA ARG A 139 -6.72 2.34 -0.57
C ARG A 139 -6.50 2.68 0.90
N ALA A 140 -6.74 3.94 1.28
CA ALA A 140 -6.55 4.42 2.64
C ALA A 140 -7.47 3.65 3.61
N GLU A 141 -8.74 3.47 3.22
CA GLU A 141 -9.72 2.72 4.00
C GLU A 141 -9.33 1.24 4.16
N LEU A 142 -8.86 0.59 3.08
CA LEU A 142 -8.38 -0.80 3.11
C LEU A 142 -7.18 -0.93 4.06
N GLN A 143 -6.20 -0.03 3.96
CA GLN A 143 -5.00 -0.08 4.79
C GLN A 143 -5.32 0.10 6.27
N GLU A 144 -6.13 1.11 6.61
CA GLU A 144 -6.54 1.36 8.00
C GLU A 144 -7.30 0.17 8.57
N ARG A 145 -8.27 -0.38 7.82
CA ARG A 145 -9.05 -1.53 8.26
C ARG A 145 -8.18 -2.76 8.49
N LEU A 146 -7.29 -3.07 7.56
CA LEU A 146 -6.39 -4.23 7.69
C LEU A 146 -5.40 -4.05 8.84
N PHE A 147 -4.91 -2.83 9.06
CA PHE A 147 -4.07 -2.52 10.22
C PHE A 147 -4.80 -2.82 11.54
N LEU A 148 -6.03 -2.32 11.69
CA LEU A 148 -6.84 -2.55 12.89
C LEU A 148 -7.16 -4.04 13.09
N GLU A 149 -7.47 -4.77 12.01
CA GLU A 149 -7.70 -6.21 12.08
C GLU A 149 -6.43 -6.97 12.48
N ALA A 150 -5.26 -6.58 11.97
CA ALA A 150 -3.98 -7.16 12.34
C ALA A 150 -3.65 -6.90 13.82
N VAL A 151 -3.91 -5.68 14.33
CA VAL A 151 -3.79 -5.36 15.76
C VAL A 151 -4.67 -6.29 16.59
N GLN A 152 -5.96 -6.40 16.27
CA GLN A 152 -6.89 -7.25 17.00
C GLN A 152 -6.46 -8.73 17.01
N LYS A 153 -5.97 -9.25 15.87
CA LYS A 153 -5.41 -10.61 15.79
C LYS A 153 -4.19 -10.78 16.69
N GLY A 154 -3.30 -9.79 16.74
CA GLY A 154 -2.12 -9.78 17.60
C GLY A 154 -2.49 -9.74 19.08
N GLU A 155 -3.42 -8.88 19.48
CA GLU A 155 -3.93 -8.83 20.85
C GLU A 155 -4.59 -10.15 21.26
N ALA A 156 -5.40 -10.75 20.40
CA ALA A 156 -6.01 -12.05 20.65
C ALA A 156 -4.97 -13.18 20.77
N GLN A 157 -3.82 -13.06 20.10
CA GLN A 157 -2.71 -14.02 20.26
C GLN A 157 -1.97 -13.81 21.58
N ILE A 158 -1.69 -12.56 21.99
CA ILE A 158 -1.14 -12.26 23.32
C ILE A 158 -2.07 -12.79 24.41
N ALA A 159 -3.37 -12.55 24.30
CA ALA A 159 -4.36 -12.99 25.28
C ALA A 159 -4.32 -14.52 25.48
N ARG A 160 -4.36 -15.27 24.38
CA ARG A 160 -4.26 -16.75 24.41
C ARG A 160 -2.96 -17.24 25.05
N LEU A 161 -1.83 -16.57 24.77
CA LEU A 161 -0.52 -16.94 25.32
C LEU A 161 -0.38 -16.59 26.81
N ALA A 162 -1.02 -15.52 27.26
CA ALA A 162 -1.06 -15.12 28.67
C ALA A 162 -1.98 -16.05 29.48
N GLU A 163 -3.16 -16.37 28.93
CA GLU A 163 -4.11 -17.31 29.53
C GLU A 163 -3.49 -18.69 29.73
N GLY A 164 -2.76 -19.21 28.72
CA GLY A 164 -2.05 -20.49 28.83
C GLY A 164 -0.98 -20.54 29.93
N GLN A 165 -0.58 -19.38 30.47
CA GLN A 165 0.38 -19.26 31.59
C GLN A 165 -0.27 -18.75 32.88
N ASN A 166 -1.60 -18.55 32.90
CA ASN A 166 -2.34 -17.88 33.98
C ASN A 166 -1.78 -16.48 34.34
N LEU A 167 -1.28 -15.75 33.35
CA LEU A 167 -0.76 -14.40 33.49
C LEU A 167 -1.79 -13.38 32.99
N ARG A 168 -1.74 -12.17 33.55
CA ARG A 168 -2.40 -11.00 32.97
C ARG A 168 -1.46 -10.35 31.95
N TYR A 169 -2.01 -9.51 31.09
CA TYR A 169 -1.22 -8.76 30.13
C TYR A 169 -1.66 -7.30 30.01
N ARG A 170 -0.73 -6.46 29.55
CA ARG A 170 -1.00 -5.09 29.12
C ARG A 170 -0.24 -4.82 27.82
N ILE A 171 -0.96 -4.41 26.78
CA ILE A 171 -0.33 -3.97 25.52
C ILE A 171 0.52 -2.73 25.79
N LEU A 172 1.77 -2.78 25.34
CA LEU A 172 2.74 -1.69 25.47
C LEU A 172 2.87 -0.90 24.18
N SER A 173 2.89 -1.59 23.04
CA SER A 173 3.04 -0.97 21.74
C SER A 173 2.49 -1.83 20.60
N THR A 174 2.07 -1.15 19.54
CA THR A 174 1.73 -1.70 18.24
C THR A 174 2.59 -1.00 17.19
N GLU A 175 3.30 -1.76 16.37
CA GLU A 175 4.20 -1.24 15.33
C GLU A 175 3.82 -1.85 14.00
N GLU A 176 3.47 -1.03 13.01
CA GLU A 176 3.27 -1.50 11.63
C GLU A 176 4.63 -1.93 11.06
N ILE A 177 4.65 -3.12 10.47
CA ILE A 177 5.83 -3.62 9.76
C ILE A 177 5.60 -3.35 8.28
N GLU A 178 6.27 -2.31 7.77
CA GLU A 178 6.35 -2.08 6.34
C GLU A 178 7.15 -3.24 5.70
N ASP A 179 6.54 -3.94 4.75
CA ASP A 179 7.27 -4.94 3.96
C ASP A 179 8.22 -4.19 3.03
N SER A 180 9.51 -4.13 3.37
CA SER A 180 10.53 -3.39 2.63
C SER A 180 10.75 -3.88 1.19
N PHE A 181 10.21 -5.06 0.84
CA PHE A 181 10.20 -5.59 -0.53
C PHE A 181 8.92 -5.27 -1.33
N GLN A 182 7.87 -4.79 -0.68
CA GLN A 182 6.60 -4.40 -1.29
C GLN A 182 6.09 -3.14 -0.59
N GLY A 183 6.77 -2.01 -0.82
CA GLY A 183 6.38 -0.71 -0.26
C GLY A 183 4.87 -0.53 -0.41
N ASN A 184 4.14 -0.65 0.70
CA ASN A 184 2.69 -0.58 0.83
C ASN A 184 1.90 -1.00 -0.42
N GLY A 185 2.14 -2.19 -0.99
CA GLY A 185 1.29 -2.93 -1.95
C GLY A 185 0.71 -2.22 -3.20
N PHE A 186 0.94 -0.92 -3.36
CA PHE A 186 0.26 -0.04 -4.29
C PHE A 186 1.33 0.77 -5.00
N SER A 187 1.40 0.62 -6.33
CA SER A 187 2.27 1.45 -7.15
C SER A 187 1.86 2.93 -7.07
N ILE A 188 2.73 3.81 -7.56
CA ILE A 188 2.49 5.27 -7.69
C ILE A 188 1.14 5.57 -8.40
N GLU A 189 0.58 4.61 -9.13
CA GLU A 189 -0.63 4.76 -9.92
C GLU A 189 -1.84 3.97 -9.39
N GLY A 190 -1.73 3.37 -8.20
CA GLY A 190 -2.80 2.58 -7.58
C GLY A 190 -3.05 1.22 -8.20
N ILE A 191 -2.01 0.64 -8.79
CA ILE A 191 -2.07 -0.69 -9.36
C ILE A 191 -1.41 -1.68 -8.39
N THR A 192 -2.11 -2.77 -8.11
CA THR A 192 -1.64 -3.89 -7.29
C THR A 192 -1.58 -5.16 -8.12
N TYR A 193 -0.37 -5.75 -8.23
CA TYR A 193 -0.11 -6.92 -9.08
C TYR A 193 -0.39 -8.27 -8.39
N SER A 194 -0.43 -8.29 -7.06
CA SER A 194 -0.64 -9.50 -6.26
C SER A 194 -2.12 -9.94 -6.20
N GLY A 195 -3.05 -9.09 -6.62
CA GLY A 195 -4.50 -9.30 -6.44
C GLY A 195 -4.97 -9.26 -4.99
N LYS A 196 -4.07 -8.92 -4.06
CA LYS A 196 -4.33 -8.91 -2.61
C LYS A 196 -3.53 -7.81 -1.92
N THR A 197 -4.07 -7.30 -0.83
CA THR A 197 -3.39 -6.34 0.04
C THR A 197 -3.27 -6.92 1.44
N GLN A 198 -2.24 -6.54 2.18
CA GLN A 198 -2.00 -7.03 3.54
C GLN A 198 -1.47 -5.92 4.44
N ALA A 199 -1.80 -5.99 5.73
CA ALA A 199 -1.17 -5.22 6.79
C ALA A 199 -0.53 -6.18 7.79
N ARG A 200 0.68 -5.84 8.28
CA ARG A 200 1.43 -6.64 9.24
C ARG A 200 1.78 -5.77 10.43
N VAL A 201 1.53 -6.27 11.64
CA VAL A 201 1.72 -5.51 12.87
C VAL A 201 2.46 -6.38 13.89
N LYS A 202 3.42 -5.77 14.56
CA LYS A 202 4.03 -6.30 15.77
C LYS A 202 3.30 -5.74 16.99
N VAL A 203 2.75 -6.62 17.81
CA VAL A 203 2.09 -6.26 19.06
C VAL A 203 2.97 -6.72 20.22
N THR A 204 3.37 -5.79 21.08
CA THR A 204 4.21 -6.07 22.26
C THR A 204 3.41 -5.82 23.53
N ALA A 205 3.50 -6.76 24.48
CA ALA A 205 2.80 -6.71 25.75
C ALA A 205 3.74 -7.04 26.92
N ALA A 206 3.44 -6.46 28.09
CA ALA A 206 3.95 -6.90 29.37
C ALA A 206 3.06 -8.01 29.94
N LEU A 207 3.67 -9.05 30.49
CA LEU A 207 3.00 -10.14 31.21
C LEU A 207 3.36 -10.08 32.71
N TYR A 208 2.35 -10.27 33.57
CA TYR A 208 2.47 -10.22 35.03
C TYR A 208 1.37 -11.03 35.72
#